data_AF-A0A7J6UB28-F1
#
_entry.id   AF-A0A7J6UB28-F1
#
_cell.length_a   1.000
_cell.length_b   1.000
_cell.length_c   1.000
_cell.angle_alpha   90.00
_cell.angle_beta   90.00
_cell.angle_gamma   90.00
#
_symmetry.space_group_name_H-M   'P 1'
#
loop_
_entity.id
_entity.type
_entity.pdbx_description
1 polymer ?
#
loop_
_entity_poly.entity_id
_entity_poly.type
_entity_poly.pdbx_seq_one_letter_code
_entity_poly.pdbx_strand_id
1 'polypeptide(L)'
;MLVYPSRLLSPRCLAAWTSAHNVAIFLKARAFSMAKPHPHGYVPRWASGEPFDLPLPSKILCVAKNFASSKEELDSHRENSNESMDKAIIFSKSLTSLVSITQPIELQQREDVFYETELALLITEQLPQSPSGCPPKDCLAAVGGVAVALDLTLKDVQNASKAAGGSWETAKAFDRSCPISDWVKVAGLEENSEWKISTKI
;
A
#
# COMPACT_ATOMS: atom_id res chain seq x y z
N MET A 1 -3.13 20.94 -0.36
CA MET A 1 -3.29 20.78 -1.83
C MET A 1 -1.90 20.73 -2.42
N LEU A 2 -1.43 19.55 -2.82
CA LEU A 2 -0.07 19.36 -3.33
C LEU A 2 -0.17 18.88 -4.78
N VAL A 3 0.58 19.54 -5.66
CA VAL A 3 0.74 19.25 -7.09
C VAL A 3 2.25 19.18 -7.33
N TYR A 4 2.75 18.15 -8.00
CA TYR A 4 4.19 17.84 -8.08
C TYR A 4 4.68 17.81 -9.53
N PRO A 5 5.76 18.54 -9.89
CA PRO A 5 6.32 18.53 -11.24
C PRO A 5 7.52 17.58 -11.41
N SER A 6 7.74 17.23 -12.68
CA SER A 6 8.66 16.27 -13.29
C SER A 6 10.18 16.51 -13.13
N ARG A 7 10.98 15.43 -12.98
CA ARG A 7 12.13 15.07 -13.86
C ARG A 7 12.98 13.86 -13.38
N LEU A 8 13.38 13.05 -14.38
CA LEU A 8 14.63 12.28 -14.59
C LEU A 8 14.70 10.77 -14.24
N LEU A 9 14.81 9.98 -15.33
CA LEU A 9 15.05 8.53 -15.46
C LEU A 9 16.54 8.18 -15.60
N SER A 10 16.99 7.05 -15.03
CA SER A 10 18.25 6.34 -15.38
C SER A 10 18.26 4.87 -14.86
N PRO A 11 19.17 3.97 -15.31
CA PRO A 11 18.87 2.59 -15.77
C PRO A 11 18.73 1.48 -14.71
N ARG A 12 18.39 1.79 -13.45
CA ARG A 12 18.23 0.80 -12.36
C ARG A 12 16.77 0.39 -12.17
N CYS A 13 16.11 0.01 -13.26
CA CYS A 13 14.67 -0.18 -13.43
C CYS A 13 13.99 -1.28 -12.57
N LEU A 14 14.54 -1.63 -11.42
CA LEU A 14 13.88 -2.42 -10.39
C LEU A 14 14.26 -2.06 -8.96
N ALA A 15 15.32 -1.25 -8.80
CA ALA A 15 15.65 -0.59 -7.55
C ALA A 15 15.07 0.84 -7.48
N ALA A 16 14.45 1.34 -8.55
CA ALA A 16 13.95 2.71 -8.68
C ALA A 16 12.42 2.81 -8.83
N TRP A 17 11.65 1.84 -8.30
CA TRP A 17 10.22 2.03 -8.04
C TRP A 17 10.00 2.68 -6.65
N THR A 18 10.86 3.65 -6.33
CA THR A 18 10.95 4.39 -5.06
C THR A 18 11.19 5.89 -5.27
N SER A 19 11.05 6.40 -6.48
CA SER A 19 11.15 7.83 -6.77
C SER A 19 9.92 8.37 -7.50
N ALA A 20 8.74 8.11 -6.95
CA ALA A 20 7.54 8.92 -7.13
C ALA A 20 6.44 8.45 -6.14
N HIS A 21 6.18 9.28 -5.13
CA HIS A 21 4.88 9.60 -4.54
C HIS A 21 3.91 8.45 -4.18
N ASN A 22 3.75 8.13 -2.89
CA ASN A 22 2.62 7.41 -2.24
C ASN A 22 1.99 6.22 -3.01
N VAL A 23 2.63 5.06 -2.97
CA VAL A 23 2.18 3.77 -3.57
C VAL A 23 2.81 2.61 -2.75
N ALA A 24 2.25 1.44 -2.43
CA ALA A 24 0.92 0.83 -2.59
C ALA A 24 0.68 -0.16 -1.45
N ILE A 25 -0.59 -0.39 -1.10
CA ILE A 25 -1.07 -1.71 -0.68
C ILE A 25 -1.14 -2.59 -1.93
N PHE A 26 -0.24 -3.58 -2.05
CA PHE A 26 -0.28 -4.56 -3.13
C PHE A 26 -1.15 -5.74 -2.75
N LEU A 27 -2.30 -5.82 -3.40
CA LEU A 27 -3.20 -6.94 -3.30
C LEU A 27 -2.97 -7.86 -4.49
N LYS A 28 -2.33 -9.02 -4.27
CA LYS A 28 -2.17 -10.03 -5.33
C LYS A 28 -3.35 -10.98 -5.32
N ALA A 29 -4.25 -10.89 -6.29
CA ALA A 29 -5.23 -11.95 -6.53
C ALA A 29 -4.47 -13.23 -6.96
N ARG A 30 -4.75 -14.38 -6.35
CA ARG A 30 -4.26 -15.68 -6.85
C ARG A 30 -5.47 -16.47 -7.32
N ALA A 31 -5.39 -17.04 -8.52
CA ALA A 31 -6.35 -18.03 -8.99
C ALA A 31 -6.22 -19.31 -8.16
N PHE A 32 -6.82 -19.33 -6.98
CA PHE A 32 -7.14 -20.54 -6.26
C PHE A 32 -8.54 -20.33 -5.70
N SER A 33 -9.43 -21.30 -5.99
CA SER A 33 -10.83 -21.45 -5.55
C SER A 33 -11.42 -20.29 -4.74
N MET A 34 -12.54 -19.73 -5.21
CA MET A 34 -13.35 -18.72 -4.51
C MET A 34 -13.35 -18.96 -3.01
N ALA A 35 -12.45 -18.29 -2.27
CA ALA A 35 -12.46 -18.34 -0.84
C ALA A 35 -13.79 -17.69 -0.44
N LYS A 36 -14.67 -18.46 0.21
CA LYS A 36 -15.90 -17.89 0.76
C LYS A 36 -15.48 -16.72 1.64
N PRO A 37 -16.04 -15.51 1.45
CA PRO A 37 -15.71 -14.39 2.30
C PRO A 37 -15.97 -14.80 3.76
N HIS A 38 -15.05 -14.46 4.65
CA HIS A 38 -15.26 -14.65 6.08
C HIS A 38 -16.58 -13.94 6.44
N PRO A 39 -17.45 -14.47 7.32
CA PRO A 39 -18.77 -13.88 7.64
C PRO A 39 -18.76 -12.40 8.09
N HIS A 40 -17.58 -11.87 8.46
CA HIS A 40 -17.35 -10.46 8.81
C HIS A 40 -16.20 -9.82 8.00
N GLY A 41 -15.78 -10.48 6.92
CA GLY A 41 -14.62 -10.13 6.12
C GLY A 41 -14.94 -9.07 5.07
N TYR A 42 -13.91 -8.32 4.70
CA TYR A 42 -13.95 -7.42 3.56
C TYR A 42 -14.41 -8.13 2.28
N VAL A 43 -15.39 -7.54 1.59
CA VAL A 43 -15.83 -7.96 0.27
C VAL A 43 -15.46 -6.85 -0.71
N PRO A 44 -14.52 -7.09 -1.65
CA PRO A 44 -14.14 -6.08 -2.62
C PRO A 44 -15.31 -5.79 -3.58
N ARG A 45 -15.39 -4.53 -4.01
CA ARG A 45 -16.38 -4.04 -4.97
C ARG A 45 -15.71 -3.13 -5.97
N TRP A 46 -16.21 -3.13 -7.20
CA TRP A 46 -15.91 -2.08 -8.16
C TRP A 46 -16.78 -0.86 -7.86
N ALA A 47 -16.19 0.33 -7.91
CA ALA A 47 -16.88 1.60 -7.74
C ALA A 47 -17.94 1.84 -8.84
N SER A 48 -17.84 1.13 -9.98
CA SER A 48 -18.86 1.11 -11.04
C SER A 48 -20.16 0.41 -10.64
N GLY A 49 -20.15 -0.37 -9.55
CA GLY A 49 -21.27 -1.23 -9.15
C GLY A 49 -21.32 -2.58 -9.90
N GLU A 50 -20.40 -2.82 -10.84
CA GLU A 50 -20.26 -4.12 -11.49
C GLU A 50 -19.84 -5.20 -10.49
N PRO A 51 -20.22 -6.48 -10.72
CA PRO A 51 -19.73 -7.58 -9.90
C PRO A 51 -18.21 -7.60 -9.84
N PHE A 52 -17.65 -7.75 -8.65
CA PHE A 52 -16.21 -7.96 -8.50
C PHE A 52 -15.85 -9.36 -9.00
N ASP A 53 -15.27 -9.42 -10.18
CA ASP A 53 -15.04 -10.60 -11.01
C ASP A 53 -13.62 -11.20 -10.86
N LEU A 54 -12.85 -10.69 -9.89
CA LEU A 54 -11.49 -11.14 -9.62
C LEU A 54 -11.39 -11.95 -8.32
N PRO A 55 -10.41 -12.86 -8.22
CA PRO A 55 -10.14 -13.56 -6.97
C PRO A 55 -9.81 -12.58 -5.85
N LEU A 56 -10.12 -12.97 -4.60
CA LEU A 56 -9.71 -12.19 -3.45
C LEU A 56 -8.18 -12.06 -3.40
N PRO A 57 -7.67 -10.92 -2.92
CA PRO A 57 -6.26 -10.74 -2.64
C PRO A 57 -5.73 -11.83 -1.70
N SER A 58 -4.52 -12.32 -1.98
CA SER A 58 -3.82 -13.33 -1.18
C SER A 58 -2.87 -12.74 -0.15
N LYS A 59 -2.47 -11.47 -0.33
CA LYS A 59 -1.59 -10.75 0.58
C LYS A 59 -1.78 -9.25 0.42
N ILE A 60 -1.30 -8.50 1.41
CA ILE A 60 -1.24 -7.04 1.45
C ILE A 60 0.22 -6.68 1.73
N LEU A 61 0.89 -6.01 0.79
CA LEU A 61 2.24 -5.47 1.02
C LEU A 61 2.16 -3.96 1.03
N CYS A 62 2.87 -3.32 1.95
CA CYS A 62 2.90 -1.88 2.12
C CYS A 62 4.35 -1.37 2.06
N VAL A 63 4.51 -0.11 1.66
CA VAL A 63 5.81 0.56 1.55
C VAL A 63 5.88 1.71 2.54
N ALA A 64 6.81 1.65 3.49
CA ALA A 64 7.02 2.71 4.47
C ALA A 64 8.11 3.69 4.02
N LYS A 65 8.07 4.90 4.60
CA LYS A 65 9.02 6.01 4.33
C LYS A 65 9.05 6.42 2.85
N ASN A 66 7.94 6.24 2.15
CA ASN A 66 7.82 6.54 0.72
C ASN A 66 7.45 8.02 0.43
N PHE A 67 7.32 8.83 1.48
CA PHE A 67 7.06 10.26 1.41
C PHE A 67 7.88 10.99 2.46
N ALA A 68 8.39 12.15 2.09
CA ALA A 68 8.98 13.12 3.01
C ALA A 68 8.34 14.47 2.72
N SER A 69 7.71 15.06 3.73
CA SER A 69 7.06 16.37 3.61
C SER A 69 8.09 17.51 3.47
N SER A 70 9.35 17.24 3.83
CA SER A 70 10.49 18.14 3.61
C SER A 70 11.77 17.36 3.28
N LYS A 71 12.79 18.07 2.78
CA LYS A 71 14.13 17.49 2.55
C LYS A 71 14.77 17.01 3.86
N GLU A 72 14.56 17.71 4.97
CA GLU A 72 15.11 17.30 6.27
C GLU A 72 14.51 15.97 6.76
N GLU A 73 13.22 15.71 6.51
CA GLU A 73 12.58 14.44 6.85
C GLU A 73 13.14 13.29 5.99
N LEU A 74 13.40 13.55 4.71
CA LEU A 74 14.03 12.60 3.80
C LEU A 74 15.48 12.30 4.22
N ASP A 75 16.22 13.32 4.63
CA ASP A 75 17.62 13.18 5.05
C ASP A 75 17.71 12.45 6.40
N SER A 76 16.80 12.70 7.35
CA SER A 76 16.71 11.94 8.62
C SER A 76 16.41 10.44 8.41
N HIS A 77 15.67 10.11 7.34
CA HIS A 77 15.39 8.74 6.94
C HIS A 77 16.63 8.04 6.35
N ARG A 78 17.53 8.81 5.73
CA ARG A 78 18.79 8.34 5.11
C ARG A 78 19.94 8.28 6.11
N GLU A 79 20.04 9.22 7.05
CA GLU A 79 21.11 9.27 8.06
C GLU A 79 21.04 8.12 9.06
N ASN A 80 19.82 7.66 9.41
CA ASN A 80 19.64 6.49 10.28
C ASN A 80 19.76 5.14 9.54
N SER A 81 20.03 5.16 8.24
CA SER A 81 20.39 3.96 7.48
C SER A 81 21.89 3.97 7.22
N ASN A 82 22.64 3.10 7.90
CA ASN A 82 24.04 2.83 7.54
C ASN A 82 24.15 2.70 6.01
N GLU A 83 24.99 3.56 5.40
CA GLU A 83 25.29 3.90 3.98
C GLU A 83 25.19 2.80 2.88
N SER A 84 24.23 1.89 2.93
CA SER A 84 24.09 0.76 2.00
C SER A 84 22.66 0.32 1.70
N MET A 85 21.65 0.97 2.30
CA MET A 85 20.26 0.54 2.20
C MET A 85 19.36 1.59 1.55
N ASP A 86 19.60 1.85 0.26
CA ASP A 86 18.68 2.47 -0.70
C ASP A 86 17.38 1.63 -0.93
N LYS A 87 17.01 0.77 0.03
CA LYS A 87 15.94 -0.22 -0.10
C LYS A 87 14.69 0.25 0.64
N ALA A 88 13.57 0.21 -0.07
CA ALA A 88 12.25 0.46 0.51
C ALA A 88 12.01 -0.41 1.76
N ILE A 89 11.44 0.17 2.81
CA ILE A 89 10.97 -0.61 3.96
C ILE A 89 9.63 -1.22 3.58
N ILE A 90 9.61 -2.54 3.44
CA ILE A 90 8.40 -3.30 3.13
C ILE A 90 7.87 -3.96 4.39
N PHE A 91 6.57 -3.84 4.62
CA PHE A 91 5.84 -4.60 5.63
C PHE A 91 4.57 -5.18 5.02
N SER A 92 3.86 -6.03 5.77
CA SER A 92 2.63 -6.64 5.30
C SER A 92 1.50 -6.46 6.30
N LYS A 93 0.26 -6.52 5.79
CA LYS A 93 -0.95 -6.64 6.61
C LYS A 93 -1.63 -7.97 6.33
N SER A 94 -2.36 -8.49 7.31
CA SER A 94 -3.19 -9.68 7.11
C SER A 94 -4.44 -9.34 6.29
N LEU A 95 -5.09 -10.33 5.71
CA LEU A 95 -6.38 -10.12 5.05
C LEU A 95 -7.50 -9.70 6.03
N THR A 96 -7.36 -10.04 7.32
CA THR A 96 -8.29 -9.60 8.39
C THR A 96 -8.14 -8.11 8.72
N SER A 97 -7.06 -7.47 8.29
CA SER A 97 -6.92 -6.01 8.38
C SER A 97 -7.86 -5.26 7.43
N LEU A 98 -8.32 -5.86 6.32
CA LEU A 98 -9.16 -5.19 5.33
C LEU A 98 -10.59 -4.97 5.83
N VAL A 99 -11.11 -3.77 5.58
CA VAL A 99 -12.51 -3.38 5.86
C VAL A 99 -12.93 -2.32 4.86
N SER A 100 -14.23 -2.28 4.54
CA SER A 100 -14.73 -1.21 3.70
C SER A 100 -14.74 0.13 4.44
N ILE A 101 -14.15 1.16 3.84
CA ILE A 101 -14.11 2.51 4.40
C ILE A 101 -15.49 3.19 4.47
N THR A 102 -16.51 2.62 3.80
CA THR A 102 -17.88 3.12 3.84
C THR A 102 -18.62 2.74 5.12
N GLN A 103 -18.06 1.84 5.94
CA GLN A 103 -18.56 1.48 7.26
C GLN A 103 -17.81 2.24 8.36
N PRO A 104 -18.42 2.44 9.54
CA PRO A 104 -17.73 3.02 10.67
C PRO A 104 -16.41 2.30 10.98
N ILE A 105 -15.34 3.09 11.12
CA ILE A 105 -14.02 2.60 11.53
C ILE A 105 -14.03 2.50 13.06
N GLU A 106 -14.15 1.28 13.57
CA GLU A 106 -14.13 1.00 14.99
C GLU A 106 -12.68 0.91 15.50
N LEU A 107 -12.25 1.95 16.21
CA LEU A 107 -11.00 1.95 16.96
C LEU A 107 -11.30 1.31 18.31
N GLN A 108 -10.75 0.13 18.60
CA GLN A 108 -11.04 -0.69 19.78
C GLN A 108 -10.63 -0.05 21.13
N GLN A 109 -11.18 1.12 21.46
CA GLN A 109 -10.84 1.95 22.63
C GLN A 109 -9.33 2.20 22.78
N ARG A 110 -8.63 2.40 21.66
CA ARG A 110 -7.22 2.76 21.63
C ARG A 110 -7.08 4.25 21.38
N GLU A 111 -6.36 4.94 22.26
CA GLU A 111 -6.20 6.40 22.20
C GLU A 111 -5.15 6.84 21.15
N ASP A 112 -4.15 5.99 20.86
CA ASP A 112 -3.03 6.31 19.97
C ASP A 112 -3.09 5.63 18.59
N VAL A 113 -4.26 5.67 17.94
CA VAL A 113 -4.39 5.22 16.54
C VAL A 113 -4.15 6.37 15.59
N PHE A 114 -3.10 6.25 14.78
CA PHE A 114 -2.77 7.18 13.70
C PHE A 114 -3.25 6.61 12.37
N TYR A 115 -3.52 7.49 11.41
CA TYR A 115 -3.88 7.10 10.05
C TYR A 115 -2.96 7.77 9.04
N GLU A 116 -2.60 7.02 8.00
CA GLU A 116 -1.88 7.49 6.82
C GLU A 116 -2.77 7.21 5.60
N THR A 117 -3.00 8.21 4.74
CA THR A 117 -3.83 8.04 3.53
C THR A 117 -2.96 7.60 2.37
N GLU A 118 -3.27 6.45 1.79
CA GLU A 118 -2.43 5.77 0.82
C GLU A 118 -3.19 5.43 -0.46
N LEU A 119 -2.49 5.46 -1.60
CA LEU A 119 -2.98 4.82 -2.82
C LEU A 119 -2.81 3.31 -2.70
N ALA A 120 -3.85 2.54 -3.01
CA ALA A 120 -3.80 1.09 -3.06
C ALA A 120 -3.84 0.62 -4.51
N LEU A 121 -3.02 -0.38 -4.85
CA LEU A 121 -2.94 -0.96 -6.19
C LEU A 121 -3.32 -2.44 -6.16
N LEU A 122 -4.31 -2.79 -6.97
CA LEU A 122 -4.71 -4.18 -7.19
C LEU A 122 -3.89 -4.77 -8.32
N ILE A 123 -3.07 -5.77 -8.00
CA ILE A 123 -2.27 -6.51 -8.98
C ILE A 123 -3.09 -7.71 -9.45
N THR A 124 -3.50 -7.65 -10.71
CA THR A 124 -4.41 -8.64 -11.32
C THR A 124 -3.68 -9.62 -12.21
N GLU A 125 -2.47 -9.28 -12.65
CA GLU A 125 -1.63 -10.16 -13.47
C GLU A 125 -0.44 -10.73 -12.70
N GLN A 126 0.07 -11.85 -13.18
CA GLN A 126 1.27 -12.44 -12.60
C GLN A 126 2.51 -11.68 -13.05
N LEU A 127 3.17 -11.03 -12.09
CA LEU A 127 4.45 -10.37 -12.35
C LEU A 127 5.53 -11.39 -12.75
N PRO A 128 6.38 -11.07 -13.75
CA PRO A 128 7.51 -11.90 -14.16
C PRO A 128 8.41 -12.26 -12.97
N GLN A 129 8.82 -13.52 -12.90
CA GLN A 129 9.83 -13.97 -11.96
C GLN A 129 11.19 -13.93 -12.67
N SER A 130 12.00 -12.93 -12.34
CA SER A 130 13.35 -12.77 -12.89
C SER A 130 14.34 -12.47 -11.77
N PRO A 131 15.61 -12.92 -11.85
CA PRO A 131 16.66 -12.50 -10.92
C PRO A 131 16.89 -10.99 -10.89
N SER A 132 16.63 -10.30 -12.01
CA SER A 132 16.62 -8.83 -12.06
C SER A 132 15.30 -8.21 -11.58
N GLY A 133 14.24 -9.03 -11.51
CA GLY A 133 12.85 -8.72 -11.15
C GLY A 133 11.96 -8.25 -12.32
N CYS A 134 10.77 -7.75 -12.01
CA CYS A 134 9.75 -7.27 -12.97
C CYS A 134 10.04 -5.87 -13.54
N PRO A 135 10.18 -5.71 -14.88
CA PRO A 135 10.35 -4.40 -15.51
C PRO A 135 9.21 -3.43 -15.13
N PRO A 136 9.47 -2.10 -15.01
CA PRO A 136 8.47 -1.15 -14.54
C PRO A 136 7.22 -1.13 -15.41
N LYS A 137 7.40 -1.23 -16.73
CA LYS A 137 6.29 -1.30 -17.70
C LYS A 137 5.39 -2.51 -17.45
N ASP A 138 5.97 -3.67 -17.17
CA ASP A 138 5.20 -4.90 -16.91
C ASP A 138 4.48 -4.82 -15.56
N CYS A 139 5.13 -4.22 -14.56
CA CYS A 139 4.56 -3.98 -13.24
C CYS A 139 3.39 -3.00 -13.29
N LEU A 140 3.51 -1.92 -14.07
CA LEU A 140 2.44 -0.94 -14.31
C LEU A 140 1.28 -1.56 -15.10
N ALA A 141 1.57 -2.39 -16.11
CA ALA A 141 0.55 -3.09 -16.89
C ALA A 141 -0.26 -4.08 -16.06
N ALA A 142 0.37 -4.70 -15.04
CA ALA A 142 -0.28 -5.68 -14.17
C ALA A 142 -1.27 -5.07 -13.15
N VAL A 143 -1.40 -3.73 -13.09
CA VAL A 143 -2.36 -3.04 -12.23
C VAL A 143 -3.74 -3.06 -12.90
N GLY A 144 -4.69 -3.77 -12.29
CA GLY A 144 -6.08 -3.85 -12.78
C GLY A 144 -7.07 -3.00 -11.98
N GLY A 145 -6.63 -2.40 -10.86
CA GLY A 145 -7.47 -1.54 -10.05
C GLY A 145 -6.69 -0.62 -9.13
N VAL A 146 -7.30 0.51 -8.81
CA VAL A 146 -6.78 1.48 -7.83
C VAL A 146 -7.84 1.79 -6.78
N ALA A 147 -7.41 2.08 -5.56
CA ALA A 147 -8.30 2.46 -4.46
C ALA A 147 -7.57 3.44 -3.51
N VAL A 148 -8.30 4.05 -2.61
CA VAL A 148 -7.74 4.80 -1.47
C VAL A 148 -7.86 3.95 -0.22
N ALA A 149 -6.79 3.84 0.54
CA ALA A 149 -6.75 3.11 1.79
C ALA A 149 -6.23 3.97 2.94
N LEU A 150 -6.56 3.57 4.15
CA LEU A 150 -5.96 4.10 5.37
C LEU A 150 -5.01 3.05 5.96
N ASP A 151 -3.74 3.39 6.11
CA ASP A 151 -2.81 2.61 6.91
C ASP A 151 -2.92 3.03 8.38
N LEU A 152 -3.82 2.35 9.10
CA LEU A 152 -3.98 2.59 10.53
C LEU A 152 -2.79 1.98 11.29
N THR A 153 -2.26 2.77 12.23
CA THR A 153 -1.05 2.46 12.98
C THR A 153 -1.23 2.72 14.46
N LEU A 154 -0.92 1.73 15.30
CA LEU A 154 -0.74 1.92 16.74
C LEU A 154 0.64 2.53 16.97
N LYS A 155 0.70 3.86 17.14
CA LYS A 155 1.97 4.59 17.07
C LYS A 155 2.88 4.31 18.26
N ASP A 156 2.27 4.20 19.44
CA ASP A 156 2.86 3.72 20.69
C ASP A 156 3.56 2.35 20.48
N VAL A 157 2.84 1.37 19.94
CA VAL A 157 3.33 0.00 19.71
C VAL A 157 4.44 0.01 18.65
N GLN A 158 4.29 0.80 17.59
CA GLN A 158 5.32 0.92 16.56
C GLN A 158 6.64 1.44 17.15
N ASN A 159 6.58 2.48 17.97
CA ASN A 159 7.75 3.11 18.57
C ASN A 159 8.44 2.15 19.56
N ALA A 160 7.66 1.49 20.42
CA ALA A 160 8.18 0.49 21.36
C ALA A 160 8.85 -0.68 20.62
N SER A 161 8.22 -1.19 19.55
CA SER A 161 8.79 -2.28 18.75
C SER A 161 10.08 -1.85 18.05
N LYS A 162 10.13 -0.65 17.44
CA LYS A 162 11.34 -0.10 16.83
C LYS A 162 12.50 0.01 17.84
N ALA A 163 12.23 0.51 19.04
CA ALA A 163 13.23 0.63 20.10
C ALA A 163 13.81 -0.73 20.53
N ALA A 164 13.00 -1.79 20.46
CA ALA A 164 13.42 -3.16 20.76
C ALA A 164 14.02 -3.91 19.56
N GLY A 165 14.14 -3.27 18.38
CA GLY A 165 14.54 -3.95 17.13
C GLY A 165 13.54 -5.00 16.65
N GLY A 166 12.28 -4.88 17.10
CA GLY A 166 11.19 -5.81 16.81
C GLY A 166 10.49 -5.54 15.48
N SER A 167 9.51 -6.39 15.21
CA SER A 167 8.72 -6.40 13.97
C SER A 167 7.51 -5.46 14.04
N TRP A 168 6.97 -5.04 12.89
CA TRP A 168 5.94 -3.99 12.84
C TRP A 168 4.50 -4.53 12.83
N GLU A 169 4.31 -5.84 12.77
CA GLU A 169 3.03 -6.52 12.56
C GLU A 169 2.02 -6.19 13.66
N THR A 170 2.44 -6.16 14.93
CA THR A 170 1.52 -5.83 16.04
C THR A 170 1.02 -4.38 15.97
N ALA A 171 1.80 -3.47 15.37
CA ALA A 171 1.45 -2.07 15.21
C ALA A 171 0.70 -1.76 13.91
N LYS A 172 0.95 -2.54 12.84
CA LYS A 172 0.48 -2.27 11.47
C LYS A 172 -0.51 -3.30 10.92
N ALA A 173 -0.56 -4.52 11.43
CA ALA A 173 -1.33 -5.64 10.87
C ALA A 173 -2.45 -6.15 11.81
N PHE A 174 -2.88 -5.35 12.77
CA PHE A 174 -4.03 -5.68 13.60
C PHE A 174 -5.32 -5.74 12.76
N ASP A 175 -6.34 -6.43 13.28
CA ASP A 175 -7.63 -6.55 12.60
C ASP A 175 -8.21 -5.17 12.32
N ARG A 176 -8.82 -5.02 11.14
CA ARG A 176 -9.44 -3.77 10.68
C ARG A 176 -8.49 -2.57 10.51
N SER A 177 -7.18 -2.77 10.54
CA SER A 177 -6.17 -1.71 10.37
C SER A 177 -5.99 -1.19 8.93
N CYS A 178 -6.76 -1.70 7.97
CA CYS A 178 -6.72 -1.33 6.56
C CYS A 178 -8.13 -1.01 6.00
N PRO A 179 -8.78 0.08 6.44
CA PRO A 179 -9.96 0.61 5.76
C PRO A 179 -9.62 0.97 4.31
N ILE A 180 -10.42 0.50 3.36
CA ILE A 180 -10.18 0.71 1.92
C ILE A 180 -11.47 1.06 1.18
N SER A 181 -11.35 1.92 0.17
CA SER A 181 -12.46 2.29 -0.71
C SER A 181 -12.88 1.13 -1.62
N ASP A 182 -13.99 1.33 -2.32
CA ASP A 182 -14.30 0.52 -3.50
C ASP A 182 -13.22 0.77 -4.58
N TRP A 183 -12.98 -0.22 -5.43
CA TRP A 183 -11.92 -0.20 -6.44
C TRP A 183 -12.38 0.51 -7.71
N VAL A 184 -11.52 1.35 -8.27
CA VAL A 184 -11.67 1.86 -9.63
C VAL A 184 -10.90 0.95 -10.57
N LYS A 185 -11.59 0.35 -11.55
CA LYS A 185 -10.98 -0.53 -12.55
C LYS A 185 -10.08 0.28 -13.48
N VAL A 186 -8.87 -0.21 -13.73
CA VAL A 186 -7.90 0.38 -14.67
C VAL A 186 -7.30 -0.72 -15.55
N ALA A 187 -6.74 -0.34 -16.71
CA ALA A 187 -6.10 -1.26 -17.65
C ALA A 187 -4.59 -0.99 -17.69
N GLY A 188 -3.94 -1.14 -16.55
CA GLY A 188 -2.58 -0.69 -16.31
C GLY A 188 -2.50 0.79 -15.97
N LEU A 189 -1.28 1.22 -15.61
CA LEU A 189 -0.95 2.60 -15.31
C LEU A 189 0.11 3.14 -16.27
N GLU A 190 0.10 4.46 -16.49
CA GLU A 190 1.19 5.14 -17.18
C GLU A 190 2.27 5.56 -16.18
N GLU A 191 3.53 5.51 -16.59
CA GLU A 191 4.69 5.83 -15.73
C GLU A 191 4.62 7.24 -15.12
N ASN A 192 3.95 8.17 -15.80
CA ASN A 192 3.82 9.57 -15.37
C ASN A 192 2.38 9.93 -14.94
N SER A 193 1.61 8.95 -14.47
CA SER A 193 0.26 9.21 -13.97
C SER A 193 0.30 10.10 -12.73
N GLU A 194 -0.43 11.22 -12.74
CA GLU A 194 -0.55 12.12 -11.59
C GLU A 194 -1.82 11.82 -10.79
N TRP A 195 -1.65 11.56 -9.49
CA TRP A 195 -2.75 11.22 -8.60
C TRP A 195 -2.84 12.22 -7.46
N LYS A 196 -4.07 12.66 -7.18
CA LYS A 196 -4.38 13.51 -6.04
C LYS A 196 -5.25 12.74 -5.06
N ILE A 197 -4.68 12.38 -3.92
CA ILE A 197 -5.39 11.79 -2.80
C ILE A 197 -5.46 12.80 -1.66
N SER A 198 -6.60 12.87 -0.98
CA SER A 198 -6.77 13.72 0.19
C SER A 198 -7.82 13.14 1.12
N THR A 199 -7.56 13.23 2.42
CA THR A 199 -8.49 12.85 3.46
C THR A 199 -8.92 14.08 4.23
N LYS A 200 -10.20 14.13 4.61
CA LYS A 200 -10.76 15.15 5.48
C LYS A 200 -11.47 14.42 6.61
N ILE A 201 -11.03 14.70 7.83
CA ILE A 201 -11.65 14.23 9.08
C ILE A 201 -12.37 15.42 9.71
#